data_AF-A0A6A6MHK5-F1
#
_entry.id   AF-A0A6A6MHK5-F1
#
_cell.length_a   1.000
_cell.length_b   1.000
_cell.length_c   1.000
_cell.angle_alpha   90.00
_cell.angle_beta   90.00
_cell.angle_gamma   90.00
#
_symmetry.space_group_name_H-M   'P 1'
#
loop_
_entity.id
_entity.type
_entity.pdbx_description
1 polymer ?
#
loop_
_entity_poly.entity_id
_entity_poly.type
_entity_poly.pdbx_seq_one_letter_code
_entity_poly.pdbx_strand_id
1 'polypeptide(L)'
;MPHQLSCVAWNKQKDDNATECAKCFIPSAVVEGSFLTGLNPLECFVHSVTSRDSSFSDNADLPGTLTRRLMFFMRDIHAAYDGTVRNAYGNQLVQFSYNNDTDMSAPSFSPGHIFDNCDGIGGQPVGSLAACAISEAAYSALDQPISLLEKSPLLNLKNVLECGLKKSNAHKSVSLFLSEKLGRQRHGFEYAALEVQDYLERILFSDIVSISRIMFSPQSEKNEIKTRFSPWVCHFHVHKEIMKKRRLKVQSIIDTLYNRFPNSGGGGFFFFFFFKGTVLWLTIKGKRKICCVTVTIIEKSRNSSVQLDTIQDLMIPFLLETVLKGLMEIEKVDILWNDRPRIPKLHKHPYGELYLRVSMSGSSDKTRLWNLLVDYCLPIMDMIDWTRSHPDNIRDFCLAYGIDAGWKFFLNNLASAISDVGKSVLPEHLLLVANCLSVTGEFVGLNAKGWKRQREHASVLSPFVQACFSSPGNCFIKAAKAEIVDDLRGSLDALSWGKIPSIGTGQFDIVFSGYPVDHQLNETDKCTLMMALHFHPRRDEKIGSGAKDIKVVNHPEYQDSRCFSLVRTDGTNEDFSYRKCVHGALEIIAPQKARSLRSVLDGLVLPYDNPPDDNQQEFCHVVSLFLFFFFFLL
;
A
#
# COMPACT_ATOMS: atom_id res chain seq x y z
N MET A 1 -36.24 22.35 -22.68
CA MET A 1 -36.68 21.95 -24.04
C MET A 1 -37.98 21.19 -23.91
N PRO A 2 -38.91 21.25 -24.89
CA PRO A 2 -40.23 20.64 -24.74
C PRO A 2 -40.10 19.11 -24.64
N HIS A 3 -40.85 18.51 -23.72
CA HIS A 3 -40.89 17.06 -23.42
C HIS A 3 -41.30 16.15 -24.60
N GLN A 4 -41.54 16.72 -25.78
CA GLN A 4 -42.02 16.02 -26.98
C GLN A 4 -41.19 16.40 -28.20
N LEU A 5 -39.90 16.06 -28.19
CA LEU A 5 -39.13 15.99 -29.42
C LEU A 5 -39.33 14.61 -30.04
N SER A 6 -40.43 14.44 -30.78
CA SER A 6 -40.53 13.36 -31.74
C SER A 6 -39.63 13.67 -32.93
N CYS A 7 -39.11 12.65 -33.62
CA CYS A 7 -38.31 12.85 -34.85
C CYS A 7 -39.03 13.71 -35.89
N VAL A 8 -40.37 13.70 -35.87
CA VAL A 8 -41.24 14.52 -36.73
C VAL A 8 -41.17 16.01 -36.37
N ALA A 9 -41.14 16.36 -35.07
CA ALA A 9 -41.02 17.74 -34.61
C ALA A 9 -39.63 18.33 -34.91
N TRP A 10 -38.57 17.52 -34.77
CA TRP A 10 -37.20 17.92 -35.09
C TRP A 10 -36.99 18.20 -36.58
N ASN A 11 -37.58 17.38 -37.46
CA ASN A 11 -37.49 17.59 -38.90
C ASN A 11 -38.24 18.85 -39.37
N LYS A 12 -39.36 19.22 -38.73
CA LYS A 12 -40.08 20.47 -39.03
C LYS A 12 -39.28 21.72 -38.65
N GLN A 13 -38.44 21.64 -37.62
CA GLN A 13 -37.64 22.77 -37.15
C GLN A 13 -36.42 23.08 -38.06
N LYS A 14 -36.08 22.15 -38.98
CA LYS A 14 -35.01 22.34 -39.97
C LYS A 14 -35.43 23.21 -41.16
N ASP A 15 -36.73 23.35 -41.42
CA ASP A 15 -37.24 24.17 -42.54
C ASP A 15 -37.30 25.66 -42.19
N ASP A 16 -37.31 26.03 -40.90
CA ASP A 16 -37.23 27.41 -40.45
C ASP A 16 -35.76 27.80 -40.23
N ASN A 17 -35.21 28.61 -41.15
CA ASN A 17 -33.89 29.24 -41.10
C ASN A 17 -33.77 30.24 -39.93
N ALA A 18 -33.79 29.77 -38.70
CA ALA A 18 -33.48 30.57 -37.51
C ALA A 18 -32.04 30.32 -37.06
N THR A 19 -31.14 31.13 -37.62
CA THR A 19 -29.72 31.22 -37.25
C THR A 19 -29.56 31.91 -35.88
N GLU A 20 -30.04 31.31 -34.80
CA GLU A 20 -29.73 31.75 -33.43
C GLU A 20 -29.18 30.58 -32.59
N CYS A 21 -27.85 30.49 -32.63
CA CYS A 21 -26.96 30.14 -31.53
C CYS A 21 -27.58 29.39 -30.33
N ALA A 22 -27.67 28.06 -30.42
CA ALA A 22 -27.83 27.23 -29.24
C ALA A 22 -26.46 26.71 -28.78
N LYS A 23 -25.69 27.57 -28.07
CA LYS A 23 -24.76 27.11 -27.04
C LYS A 23 -25.58 26.49 -25.88
N CYS A 24 -26.29 25.40 -26.13
CA CYS A 24 -26.90 24.59 -25.08
C CYS A 24 -26.02 23.36 -24.87
N PHE A 25 -24.90 23.57 -24.17
CA PHE A 25 -24.25 22.47 -23.48
C PHE A 25 -25.24 22.00 -22.41
N ILE A 26 -25.82 20.81 -22.59
CA ILE A 26 -26.69 20.19 -21.58
C ILE A 26 -25.76 19.62 -20.51
N PRO A 27 -25.66 20.22 -19.31
CA PRO A 27 -24.68 19.77 -18.31
C PRO A 27 -25.08 18.45 -17.66
N SER A 28 -26.38 18.12 -17.68
CA SER A 28 -26.97 16.93 -17.07
C SER A 28 -28.36 16.69 -17.68
N ALA A 29 -28.69 15.44 -18.00
CA ALA A 29 -30.01 15.02 -18.47
C ALA A 29 -30.48 13.81 -17.64
N VAL A 30 -31.76 13.78 -17.31
CA VAL A 30 -32.41 12.67 -16.60
C VAL A 30 -33.28 11.92 -17.61
N VAL A 31 -33.18 10.60 -17.63
CA VAL A 31 -34.06 9.74 -18.44
C VAL A 31 -35.34 9.52 -17.64
N GLU A 32 -36.45 10.09 -18.12
CA GLU A 32 -37.76 10.00 -17.49
C GLU A 32 -38.56 8.81 -18.03
N GLY A 33 -38.41 8.52 -19.33
CA GLY A 33 -39.04 7.39 -19.99
C GLY A 33 -38.56 6.03 -19.46
N SER A 34 -39.50 5.09 -19.28
CA SER A 34 -39.18 3.69 -18.98
C SER A 34 -38.85 2.91 -20.24
N PHE A 35 -38.11 1.79 -20.12
CA PHE A 35 -37.87 0.90 -21.27
C PHE A 35 -39.16 0.32 -21.86
N LEU A 36 -40.22 0.18 -21.07
CA LEU A 36 -41.53 -0.28 -21.53
C LEU A 36 -42.22 0.76 -22.41
N THR A 37 -42.15 2.04 -22.02
CA THR A 37 -42.77 3.15 -22.77
C THR A 37 -41.95 3.57 -23.99
N GLY A 38 -40.68 3.19 -24.02
CA GLY A 38 -39.71 3.62 -25.03
C GLY A 38 -39.07 4.96 -24.65
N LEU A 39 -37.79 5.10 -25.05
CA LEU A 39 -36.99 6.30 -24.81
C LEU A 39 -37.17 7.27 -25.98
N ASN A 40 -37.25 8.57 -25.69
CA ASN A 40 -37.19 9.56 -26.76
C ASN A 40 -35.76 9.63 -27.37
N PRO A 41 -35.57 10.20 -28.57
CA PRO A 41 -34.25 10.21 -29.23
C PRO A 41 -33.12 10.83 -28.41
N LEU A 42 -33.42 11.85 -27.59
CA LEU A 42 -32.43 12.50 -26.72
C LEU A 42 -32.08 11.63 -25.51
N GLU A 43 -33.08 11.04 -24.85
CA GLU A 43 -32.88 10.08 -23.76
C GLU A 43 -32.11 8.86 -24.25
N CYS A 44 -32.42 8.35 -25.43
CA CYS A 44 -31.70 7.25 -26.06
C CYS A 44 -30.22 7.63 -26.33
N PHE A 45 -29.96 8.85 -26.81
CA PHE A 45 -28.60 9.34 -27.00
C PHE A 45 -27.84 9.48 -25.68
N VAL A 46 -28.44 10.12 -24.66
CA VAL A 46 -27.84 10.28 -23.32
C VAL A 46 -27.59 8.93 -22.66
N HIS A 47 -28.55 8.01 -22.74
CA HIS A 47 -28.40 6.64 -22.24
C HIS A 47 -27.28 5.90 -22.96
N SER A 48 -27.14 6.07 -24.28
CA SER A 48 -26.07 5.45 -25.07
C SER A 48 -24.69 6.02 -24.72
N VAL A 49 -24.57 7.33 -24.53
CA VAL A 49 -23.31 8.00 -24.16
C VAL A 49 -22.85 7.58 -22.75
N THR A 50 -23.77 7.59 -21.79
CA THR A 50 -23.48 7.16 -20.40
C THR A 50 -23.13 5.68 -20.32
N SER A 51 -23.88 4.82 -21.02
CA SER A 51 -23.59 3.37 -21.07
C SER A 51 -22.22 3.09 -21.70
N ARG A 52 -21.82 3.87 -22.71
CA ARG A 52 -20.49 3.73 -23.33
C ARG A 52 -19.37 4.10 -22.35
N ASP A 53 -19.56 5.17 -21.58
CA ASP A 53 -18.59 5.62 -20.57
C ASP A 53 -18.46 4.62 -19.42
N SER A 54 -19.56 4.01 -18.98
CA SER A 54 -19.54 2.98 -17.92
C SER A 54 -19.05 1.61 -18.39
N SER A 55 -19.24 1.24 -19.67
CA SER A 55 -18.87 -0.10 -20.19
C SER A 55 -17.37 -0.29 -20.39
N PHE A 56 -16.63 0.80 -20.63
CA PHE A 56 -15.18 0.76 -20.80
C PHE A 56 -14.54 1.46 -19.61
N SER A 57 -14.34 0.74 -18.52
CA SER A 57 -13.50 1.30 -17.46
C SER A 57 -12.09 1.52 -18.01
N ASP A 58 -11.56 2.74 -17.88
CA ASP A 58 -10.17 3.08 -18.23
C ASP A 58 -9.14 2.21 -17.49
N ASN A 59 -9.58 1.44 -16.49
CA ASN A 59 -8.77 0.59 -15.63
C ASN A 59 -9.02 -0.91 -15.85
N ALA A 60 -9.59 -1.33 -16.99
CA ALA A 60 -9.87 -2.75 -17.27
C ALA A 60 -8.60 -3.64 -17.30
N ASP A 61 -7.43 -3.06 -17.57
CA ASP A 61 -6.11 -3.73 -17.56
C ASP A 61 -5.53 -3.93 -16.15
N LEU A 62 -6.07 -3.20 -15.17
CA LEU A 62 -5.52 -3.13 -13.82
C LEU A 62 -5.64 -4.45 -13.05
N PRO A 63 -6.76 -5.21 -13.07
CA PRO A 63 -6.84 -6.49 -12.37
C PRO A 63 -5.82 -7.50 -12.90
N GLY A 64 -5.64 -7.58 -14.23
CA GLY A 64 -4.62 -8.46 -14.84
C GLY A 64 -3.20 -8.07 -14.46
N THR A 65 -2.92 -6.75 -14.42
CA THR A 65 -1.62 -6.24 -13.97
C THR A 65 -1.37 -6.53 -12.49
N LEU A 66 -2.38 -6.36 -11.63
CA LEU A 66 -2.31 -6.68 -10.20
C LEU A 66 -2.10 -8.17 -9.97
N THR A 67 -2.85 -9.02 -10.67
CA THR A 67 -2.72 -10.49 -10.61
C THR A 67 -1.31 -10.93 -10.93
N ARG A 68 -0.76 -10.42 -12.05
CA ARG A 68 0.63 -10.70 -12.43
C ARG A 68 1.58 -10.30 -11.30
N ARG A 69 1.45 -9.08 -10.77
CA ARG A 69 2.36 -8.57 -9.72
C ARG A 69 2.25 -9.37 -8.42
N LEU A 70 1.05 -9.65 -7.94
CA LEU A 70 0.82 -10.48 -6.74
C LEU A 70 1.50 -11.84 -6.88
N MET A 71 1.36 -12.50 -8.03
CA MET A 71 1.98 -13.79 -8.28
C MET A 71 3.51 -13.76 -8.24
N PHE A 72 4.16 -12.67 -8.66
CA PHE A 72 5.62 -12.55 -8.54
C PHE A 72 6.13 -12.39 -7.11
N PHE A 73 5.29 -11.90 -6.20
CA PHE A 73 5.63 -11.76 -4.78
C PHE A 73 5.25 -13.01 -3.98
N MET A 74 4.10 -13.59 -4.27
CA MET A 74 3.44 -14.54 -3.38
C MET A 74 3.41 -15.98 -3.88
N ARG A 75 3.61 -16.25 -5.17
CA ARG A 75 3.44 -17.61 -5.74
C ARG A 75 4.25 -18.67 -5.00
N ASP A 76 5.48 -18.31 -4.66
CA ASP A 76 6.46 -19.22 -4.07
C ASP A 76 6.32 -19.32 -2.53
N ILE A 77 5.29 -18.70 -1.93
CA ILE A 77 4.99 -18.80 -0.51
C ILE A 77 4.10 -20.03 -0.25
N HIS A 78 4.53 -20.88 0.68
CA HIS A 78 3.88 -22.15 1.01
C HIS A 78 3.85 -22.40 2.52
N ALA A 79 2.95 -23.28 2.96
CA ALA A 79 2.94 -23.82 4.31
C ALA A 79 3.95 -24.97 4.41
N ALA A 80 4.94 -24.85 5.27
CA ALA A 80 6.00 -25.82 5.49
C ALA A 80 5.55 -26.90 6.51
N TYR A 81 6.21 -28.06 6.50
CA TYR A 81 5.87 -29.19 7.38
C TYR A 81 6.15 -28.94 8.88
N ASP A 82 6.93 -27.91 9.24
CA ASP A 82 7.06 -27.44 10.64
C ASP A 82 5.84 -26.63 11.13
N GLY A 83 4.88 -26.38 10.23
CA GLY A 83 3.72 -25.54 10.45
C GLY A 83 3.98 -24.05 10.17
N THR A 84 5.20 -23.66 9.78
CA THR A 84 5.51 -22.28 9.43
C THR A 84 5.09 -21.96 7.99
N VAL A 85 4.99 -20.68 7.64
CA VAL A 85 4.77 -20.22 6.27
C VAL A 85 6.04 -19.58 5.76
N ARG A 86 6.54 -20.07 4.62
CA ARG A 86 7.84 -19.69 4.09
C ARG A 86 7.78 -19.37 2.62
N ASN A 87 8.70 -18.52 2.19
CA ASN A 87 9.01 -18.36 0.78
C ASN A 87 9.98 -19.48 0.36
N ALA A 88 9.59 -20.31 -0.61
CA ALA A 88 10.46 -21.32 -1.21
C ALA A 88 11.73 -20.69 -1.78
N TYR A 89 11.62 -19.45 -2.27
CA TYR A 89 12.76 -18.68 -2.73
C TYR A 89 13.52 -18.06 -1.54
N GLY A 90 14.68 -18.64 -1.21
CA GLY A 90 15.54 -18.18 -0.11
C GLY A 90 15.14 -18.69 1.29
N ASN A 91 14.18 -19.60 1.39
CA ASN A 91 13.70 -20.20 2.66
C ASN A 91 13.33 -19.15 3.73
N GLN A 92 12.84 -17.99 3.31
CA GLN A 92 12.52 -16.87 4.20
C GLN A 92 11.24 -17.16 4.98
N LEU A 93 11.30 -17.07 6.30
CA LEU A 93 10.13 -17.17 7.17
C LEU A 93 9.22 -15.95 6.98
N VAL A 94 7.95 -16.19 6.65
CA VAL A 94 6.92 -15.16 6.47
C VAL A 94 5.95 -15.14 7.66
N GLN A 95 5.53 -16.31 8.14
CA GLN A 95 4.70 -16.46 9.34
C GLN A 95 5.13 -17.68 10.15
N PHE A 96 4.99 -17.65 11.48
CA PHE A 96 5.26 -18.81 12.34
C PHE A 96 4.18 -19.89 12.25
N SER A 97 2.95 -19.51 11.88
CA SER A 97 1.81 -20.40 11.72
C SER A 97 0.89 -19.84 10.63
N TYR A 98 0.36 -20.72 9.79
CA TYR A 98 -0.77 -20.41 8.93
C TYR A 98 -2.06 -20.52 9.75
N ASN A 99 -2.96 -19.56 9.62
CA ASN A 99 -4.27 -19.53 10.30
C ASN A 99 -4.19 -19.55 11.85
N ASN A 100 -3.85 -18.41 12.47
CA ASN A 100 -4.01 -18.25 13.92
C ASN A 100 -5.49 -18.11 14.26
N ASP A 101 -6.15 -19.19 14.66
CA ASP A 101 -7.48 -19.17 15.33
C ASP A 101 -7.44 -18.55 16.75
N THR A 102 -6.46 -17.70 17.03
CA THR A 102 -6.24 -17.11 18.36
C THR A 102 -6.18 -15.60 18.26
N ASP A 103 -7.36 -14.96 18.12
CA ASP A 103 -7.83 -13.94 19.08
C ASP A 103 -9.19 -13.28 18.71
N MET A 104 -10.22 -13.65 19.48
CA MET A 104 -11.16 -12.78 20.22
C MET A 104 -11.78 -11.54 19.54
N SER A 105 -12.89 -11.70 18.79
CA SER A 105 -14.10 -10.83 18.88
C SER A 105 -15.18 -11.16 17.82
N ALA A 106 -15.70 -12.39 17.81
CA ALA A 106 -16.98 -12.68 17.14
C ALA A 106 -17.75 -13.70 17.99
N PRO A 107 -19.05 -13.48 18.29
CA PRO A 107 -19.84 -14.46 19.01
C PRO A 107 -20.04 -15.67 18.09
N SER A 108 -19.45 -16.79 18.52
CA SER A 108 -19.61 -18.11 17.95
C SER A 108 -21.09 -18.50 17.92
N PHE A 109 -21.60 -18.73 16.71
CA PHE A 109 -22.82 -19.51 16.53
C PHE A 109 -22.44 -20.97 16.31
N SER A 110 -23.03 -21.83 17.14
CA SER A 110 -23.11 -23.31 17.07
C SER A 110 -22.10 -24.08 17.92
N PRO A 111 -22.53 -24.62 19.08
CA PRO A 111 -21.80 -25.63 19.82
C PRO A 111 -22.17 -27.01 19.29
N GLY A 112 -21.21 -27.70 18.68
CA GLY A 112 -21.38 -29.11 18.33
C GLY A 112 -20.76 -29.48 17.00
N HIS A 113 -19.43 -29.50 16.94
CA HIS A 113 -18.65 -30.43 16.13
C HIS A 113 -17.18 -30.28 16.57
N ILE A 114 -16.72 -31.20 17.40
CA ILE A 114 -15.29 -31.40 17.65
C ILE A 114 -14.77 -32.05 16.37
N PHE A 115 -14.33 -31.24 15.40
CA PHE A 115 -13.54 -31.74 14.27
C PHE A 115 -12.07 -31.75 14.67
N ASP A 116 -11.46 -32.91 14.52
CA ASP A 116 -10.01 -33.11 14.39
C ASP A 116 -9.47 -32.20 13.28
N ASN A 117 -9.03 -30.97 13.61
CA ASN A 117 -8.28 -30.15 12.67
C ASN A 117 -6.79 -30.54 12.73
N CYS A 118 -6.49 -31.72 12.19
CA CYS A 118 -5.17 -32.05 11.65
C CYS A 118 -4.97 -31.31 10.32
N ASP A 119 -5.17 -29.99 10.27
CA ASP A 119 -5.40 -29.26 9.01
C ASP A 119 -4.12 -28.59 8.45
N GLY A 120 -2.98 -29.22 8.69
CA GLY A 120 -1.67 -28.74 8.25
C GLY A 120 -0.97 -29.71 7.31
N ILE A 121 -1.55 -29.97 6.13
CA ILE A 121 -0.81 -30.67 5.08
C ILE A 121 0.31 -29.74 4.61
N GLY A 122 1.56 -30.03 4.99
CA GLY A 122 2.73 -29.33 4.48
C GLY A 122 2.78 -29.39 2.95
N GLY A 123 3.18 -28.29 2.32
CA GLY A 123 3.25 -28.13 0.87
C GLY A 123 2.12 -27.31 0.25
N GLN A 124 1.10 -26.89 1.00
CA GLN A 124 0.03 -26.08 0.44
C GLN A 124 0.55 -24.72 -0.11
N PRO A 125 0.18 -24.32 -1.33
CA PRO A 125 0.63 -23.08 -1.97
C PRO A 125 -0.17 -21.86 -1.49
N VAL A 126 -0.14 -21.59 -0.18
CA VAL A 126 -0.96 -20.57 0.50
C VAL A 126 -0.79 -19.17 -0.10
N GLY A 127 0.39 -18.83 -0.62
CA GLY A 127 0.62 -17.53 -1.25
C GLY A 127 -0.05 -17.37 -2.60
N SER A 128 -0.05 -18.43 -3.42
CA SER A 128 -0.79 -18.43 -4.69
C SER A 128 -2.30 -18.34 -4.44
N LEU A 129 -2.81 -19.04 -3.42
CA LEU A 129 -4.23 -18.97 -3.02
C LEU A 129 -4.63 -17.55 -2.59
N ALA A 130 -3.85 -16.92 -1.70
CA ALA A 130 -4.11 -15.55 -1.26
C ALA A 130 -4.02 -14.53 -2.40
N ALA A 131 -3.04 -14.69 -3.31
CA ALA A 131 -2.92 -13.85 -4.50
C ALA A 131 -4.13 -13.99 -5.43
N CYS A 132 -4.63 -15.21 -5.65
CA CYS A 132 -5.84 -15.47 -6.43
C CYS A 132 -7.07 -14.82 -5.78
N ALA A 133 -7.24 -14.95 -4.45
CA ALA A 133 -8.39 -14.37 -3.76
C ALA A 133 -8.47 -12.84 -3.92
N ILE A 134 -7.34 -12.13 -3.80
CA ILE A 134 -7.29 -10.69 -4.05
C ILE A 134 -7.52 -10.37 -5.54
N SER A 135 -6.97 -11.19 -6.43
CA SER A 135 -7.13 -11.00 -7.88
C SER A 135 -8.59 -11.15 -8.30
N GLU A 136 -9.29 -12.16 -7.78
CA GLU A 136 -10.72 -12.39 -8.02
C GLU A 136 -11.57 -11.23 -7.50
N ALA A 137 -11.25 -10.70 -6.32
CA ALA A 137 -11.88 -9.48 -5.81
C ALA A 137 -11.66 -8.32 -6.81
N ALA A 138 -10.44 -8.09 -7.27
CA ALA A 138 -10.14 -7.03 -8.23
C ALA A 138 -10.88 -7.20 -9.58
N TYR A 139 -11.02 -8.42 -10.10
CA TYR A 139 -11.81 -8.68 -11.31
C TYR A 139 -13.29 -8.39 -11.09
N SER A 140 -13.83 -8.77 -9.92
CA SER A 140 -15.23 -8.51 -9.56
C SER A 140 -15.55 -7.02 -9.47
N ALA A 141 -14.55 -6.17 -9.21
CA ALA A 141 -14.69 -4.71 -9.19
C ALA A 141 -15.09 -4.13 -10.56
N LEU A 142 -14.75 -4.82 -11.66
CA LEU A 142 -15.08 -4.37 -13.02
C LEU A 142 -16.58 -4.44 -13.30
N ASP A 143 -17.31 -5.31 -12.59
CA ASP A 143 -18.76 -5.44 -12.72
C ASP A 143 -19.52 -4.36 -11.94
N GLN A 144 -18.83 -3.57 -11.10
CA GLN A 144 -19.45 -2.52 -10.31
C GLN A 144 -19.58 -1.21 -11.09
N PRO A 145 -20.74 -0.52 -11.00
CA PRO A 145 -20.92 0.77 -11.64
C PRO A 145 -19.98 1.80 -11.01
N ILE A 146 -19.13 2.43 -11.83
CA ILE A 146 -18.19 3.45 -11.36
C ILE A 146 -18.94 4.76 -11.18
N SER A 147 -19.05 5.25 -9.95
CA SER A 147 -19.52 6.61 -9.68
C SER A 147 -18.42 7.61 -10.08
N LEU A 148 -18.75 8.58 -10.95
CA LEU A 148 -17.80 9.62 -11.40
C LEU A 148 -17.32 10.55 -10.27
N LEU A 149 -18.04 10.59 -9.14
CA LEU A 149 -17.74 11.46 -8.01
C LEU A 149 -16.81 10.81 -6.98
N GLU A 150 -16.74 9.48 -6.94
CA GLU A 150 -15.96 8.73 -5.96
C GLU A 150 -14.68 8.17 -6.58
N LYS A 151 -13.64 8.02 -5.76
CA LYS A 151 -12.41 7.36 -6.22
C LYS A 151 -12.76 5.91 -6.56
N SER A 152 -12.38 5.44 -7.75
CA SER A 152 -12.71 4.07 -8.12
C SER A 152 -12.15 3.06 -7.11
N PRO A 153 -12.96 2.10 -6.61
CA PRO A 153 -12.53 1.11 -5.62
C PRO A 153 -11.27 0.35 -6.07
N LEU A 154 -11.18 0.07 -7.36
CA LEU A 154 -10.03 -0.60 -7.98
C LEU A 154 -8.74 0.23 -7.90
N LEU A 155 -8.81 1.55 -8.11
CA LEU A 155 -7.66 2.44 -7.92
C LEU A 155 -7.29 2.57 -6.44
N ASN A 156 -8.26 2.52 -5.53
CA ASN A 156 -7.98 2.48 -4.09
C ASN A 156 -7.18 1.23 -3.72
N LEU A 157 -7.66 0.05 -4.14
CA LEU A 157 -6.98 -1.23 -3.93
C LEU A 157 -5.55 -1.22 -4.51
N LYS A 158 -5.37 -0.72 -5.74
CA LYS A 158 -4.04 -0.54 -6.35
C LYS A 158 -3.13 0.33 -5.49
N ASN A 159 -3.62 1.50 -5.05
CA ASN A 159 -2.83 2.45 -4.28
C ASN A 159 -2.36 1.86 -2.93
N VAL A 160 -3.23 1.08 -2.28
CA VAL A 160 -2.89 0.36 -1.04
C VAL A 160 -1.76 -0.65 -1.33
N LEU A 161 -1.93 -1.52 -2.33
CA LEU A 161 -0.95 -2.55 -2.67
C LEU A 161 0.38 -2.00 -3.21
N GLU A 162 0.38 -0.81 -3.82
CA GLU A 162 1.61 -0.10 -4.23
C GLU A 162 2.31 0.62 -3.06
N CYS A 163 1.76 0.53 -1.84
CA CYS A 163 2.32 1.08 -0.60
C CYS A 163 2.67 2.58 -0.70
N GLY A 164 1.87 3.35 -1.44
CA GLY A 164 2.04 4.80 -1.53
C GLY A 164 3.32 5.28 -2.24
N LEU A 165 4.01 4.43 -3.01
CA LEU A 165 5.12 4.82 -3.91
C LEU A 165 4.57 5.56 -5.14
N LYS A 166 3.99 6.74 -4.94
CA LYS A 166 3.58 7.60 -6.05
C LYS A 166 4.80 8.32 -6.65
N LYS A 167 4.65 8.79 -7.90
CA LYS A 167 5.62 9.68 -8.56
C LYS A 167 5.93 10.87 -7.64
N SER A 168 7.15 11.41 -7.76
CA SER A 168 7.75 12.47 -6.92
C SER A 168 6.88 13.70 -6.59
N ASN A 169 5.77 13.92 -7.30
CA ASN A 169 4.95 15.12 -7.22
C ASN A 169 3.51 14.84 -6.75
N ALA A 170 3.21 13.66 -6.22
CA ALA A 170 1.86 13.37 -5.74
C ALA A 170 1.58 14.06 -4.39
N HIS A 171 0.40 14.67 -4.26
CA HIS A 171 -0.10 15.22 -3.00
C HIS A 171 -0.02 14.17 -1.89
N LYS A 172 0.58 14.55 -0.77
CA LYS A 172 0.61 13.74 0.44
C LYS A 172 -0.59 14.13 1.30
N SER A 173 -1.28 13.16 1.87
CA SER A 173 -2.41 13.42 2.75
C SER A 173 -2.14 12.91 4.17
N VAL A 174 -2.69 13.64 5.14
CA VAL A 174 -2.58 13.37 6.57
C VAL A 174 -3.98 13.44 7.16
N SER A 175 -4.33 12.48 8.00
CA SER A 175 -5.61 12.44 8.71
C SER A 175 -5.40 12.86 10.17
N LEU A 176 -6.05 13.96 10.57
CA LEU A 176 -6.04 14.50 11.93
C LEU A 176 -7.39 14.24 12.60
N PHE A 177 -7.35 13.56 13.75
CA PHE A 177 -8.53 13.31 14.57
C PHE A 177 -8.61 14.32 15.70
N LEU A 178 -9.82 14.65 16.12
CA LEU A 178 -10.07 15.60 17.20
C LEU A 178 -10.04 14.91 18.57
N SER A 179 -9.60 15.67 19.58
CA SER A 179 -9.51 15.22 20.97
C SER A 179 -10.90 14.94 21.56
N GLU A 180 -11.04 13.80 22.25
CA GLU A 180 -12.30 13.42 22.91
C GLU A 180 -12.73 14.40 24.01
N LYS A 181 -11.80 15.19 24.55
CA LYS A 181 -12.06 16.22 25.57
C LYS A 181 -13.06 17.28 25.08
N LEU A 182 -13.13 17.50 23.77
CA LEU A 182 -14.02 18.48 23.12
C LEU A 182 -15.50 18.09 23.22
N GLY A 183 -15.80 16.80 23.40
CA GLY A 183 -17.18 16.31 23.55
C GLY A 183 -17.91 16.82 24.80
N ARG A 184 -17.20 17.47 25.74
CA ARG A 184 -17.80 18.11 26.93
C ARG A 184 -18.59 19.38 26.59
N GLN A 185 -18.29 20.02 25.46
CA GLN A 185 -18.95 21.25 25.02
C GLN A 185 -19.99 20.96 23.95
N ARG A 186 -21.10 21.70 23.94
CA ARG A 186 -22.11 21.59 22.86
C ARG A 186 -21.46 22.01 21.54
N HIS A 187 -21.57 21.14 20.53
CA HIS A 187 -20.92 21.32 19.21
C HIS A 187 -19.40 21.51 19.26
N GLY A 188 -18.75 20.99 20.32
CA GLY A 188 -17.31 21.18 20.51
C GLY A 188 -16.46 20.62 19.37
N PHE A 189 -16.89 19.52 18.75
CA PHE A 189 -16.19 18.90 17.62
C PHE A 189 -16.28 19.76 16.36
N GLU A 190 -17.45 20.32 16.05
CA GLU A 190 -17.68 21.16 14.88
C GLU A 190 -16.89 22.47 14.97
N TYR A 191 -16.90 23.11 16.13
CA TYR A 191 -16.11 24.33 16.35
C TYR A 191 -14.61 24.06 16.30
N ALA A 192 -14.14 22.98 16.94
CA ALA A 192 -12.74 22.61 16.89
C ALA A 192 -12.29 22.25 15.47
N ALA A 193 -13.11 21.54 14.69
CA ALA A 193 -12.80 21.23 13.29
C ALA A 193 -12.60 22.52 12.47
N LEU A 194 -13.49 23.50 12.62
CA LEU A 194 -13.37 24.78 11.93
C LEU A 194 -12.14 25.57 12.40
N GLU A 195 -11.80 25.51 13.68
CA GLU A 195 -10.64 26.20 14.24
C GLU A 195 -9.32 25.59 13.77
N VAL A 196 -9.20 24.26 13.78
CA VAL A 196 -8.05 23.54 13.25
C VAL A 196 -7.92 23.77 11.74
N GLN A 197 -9.03 23.72 10.99
CA GLN A 197 -9.04 24.02 9.56
C GLN A 197 -8.56 25.45 9.28
N ASP A 198 -9.12 26.45 9.97
CA ASP A 198 -8.75 27.86 9.80
C ASP A 198 -7.30 28.16 10.22
N TYR A 199 -6.74 27.37 11.14
CA TYR A 199 -5.33 27.48 11.56
C TYR A 199 -4.36 26.90 10.52
N LEU A 200 -4.69 25.75 9.93
CA LEU A 200 -3.80 25.00 9.03
C LEU A 200 -3.90 25.42 7.57
N GLU A 201 -5.09 25.79 7.09
CA GLU A 201 -5.32 26.14 5.69
C GLU A 201 -4.47 27.34 5.28
N ARG A 202 -3.60 27.16 4.27
CA ARG A 202 -2.79 28.26 3.76
C ARG A 202 -3.66 29.29 3.07
N ILE A 203 -3.36 30.56 3.29
CA ILE A 203 -4.01 31.66 2.59
C ILE A 203 -2.92 32.52 1.95
N LEU A 204 -2.91 32.53 0.61
CA LEU A 204 -2.03 33.38 -0.16
C LEU A 204 -2.62 34.79 -0.28
N PHE A 205 -1.77 35.78 -0.50
CA PHE A 205 -2.24 37.13 -0.78
C PHE A 205 -3.08 37.18 -2.07
N SER A 206 -2.73 36.36 -3.07
CA SER A 206 -3.55 36.15 -4.27
C SER A 206 -4.99 35.74 -4.00
N ASP A 207 -5.24 34.96 -2.95
CA ASP A 207 -6.58 34.41 -2.66
C ASP A 207 -7.54 35.50 -2.13
N ILE A 208 -6.99 36.61 -1.67
CA ILE A 208 -7.73 37.72 -1.05
C ILE A 208 -7.81 38.93 -2.00
N VAL A 209 -6.80 39.10 -2.85
CA VAL A 209 -6.69 40.21 -3.79
C VAL A 209 -7.61 39.99 -4.99
N SER A 210 -8.46 40.97 -5.27
CA SER A 210 -9.34 40.96 -6.43
C SER A 210 -8.71 41.62 -7.65
N ILE A 211 -7.98 42.72 -7.43
CA ILE A 211 -7.39 43.54 -8.49
C ILE A 211 -6.06 44.08 -7.98
N SER A 212 -4.99 43.89 -8.75
CA SER A 212 -3.71 44.58 -8.62
C SER A 212 -3.61 45.69 -9.67
N ARG A 213 -3.27 46.92 -9.27
CA ARG A 213 -3.03 48.06 -10.18
C ARG A 213 -1.71 48.70 -9.87
N ILE A 214 -1.03 49.19 -10.90
CA ILE A 214 0.11 50.09 -10.76
C ILE A 214 -0.40 51.49 -11.10
N MET A 215 -0.22 52.43 -10.19
CA MET A 215 -0.60 53.83 -10.37
C MET A 215 0.64 54.71 -10.30
N PHE A 216 0.73 55.67 -11.22
CA PHE A 216 1.75 56.70 -11.16
C PHE A 216 1.25 57.84 -10.26
N SER A 217 1.95 58.10 -9.16
CA SER A 217 1.65 59.17 -8.22
C SER A 217 2.85 60.13 -8.15
N PRO A 218 2.78 61.31 -8.78
CA PRO A 218 3.85 62.30 -8.70
C PRO A 218 3.98 62.82 -7.26
N GLN A 219 5.18 62.77 -6.67
CA GLN A 219 5.43 63.35 -5.35
C GLN A 219 5.37 64.88 -5.42
N SER A 220 4.56 65.51 -4.57
CA SER A 220 4.66 66.94 -4.28
C SER A 220 5.83 67.18 -3.31
N GLU A 221 6.80 67.99 -3.72
CA GLU A 221 8.02 68.36 -2.97
C GLU A 221 7.73 69.21 -1.72
N LYS A 222 6.96 68.70 -0.76
CA LYS A 222 6.79 69.34 0.54
C LYS A 222 6.84 68.29 1.63
N ASN A 223 8.06 67.89 2.00
CA ASN A 223 8.54 67.77 3.38
C ASN A 223 9.90 67.07 3.44
N GLU A 224 10.81 67.63 4.23
CA GLU A 224 12.18 67.18 4.50
C GLU A 224 12.22 65.80 5.20
N ILE A 225 12.10 64.71 4.44
CA ILE A 225 12.43 63.37 4.94
C ILE A 225 13.38 62.70 3.95
N LYS A 226 14.53 62.22 4.45
CA LYS A 226 15.69 61.63 3.74
C LYS A 226 15.41 60.36 2.90
N THR A 227 14.16 59.99 2.65
CA THR A 227 13.76 58.77 1.91
C THR A 227 12.99 59.13 0.64
N ARG A 228 13.60 58.94 -0.54
CA ARG A 228 12.90 59.10 -1.83
C ARG A 228 12.06 57.85 -2.12
N PHE A 229 10.78 58.05 -2.44
CA PHE A 229 9.89 56.98 -2.88
C PHE A 229 9.81 56.99 -4.40
N SER A 230 9.69 55.80 -5.00
CA SER A 230 9.41 55.67 -6.43
C SER A 230 8.05 56.29 -6.75
N PRO A 231 7.88 56.93 -7.93
CA PRO A 231 6.60 57.48 -8.35
C PRO A 231 5.55 56.38 -8.68
N TRP A 232 5.99 55.13 -8.82
CA TRP A 232 5.12 53.98 -9.03
C TRP A 232 4.60 53.43 -7.70
N VAL A 233 3.27 53.35 -7.56
CA VAL A 233 2.58 52.82 -6.38
C VAL A 233 1.72 51.63 -6.79
N CYS A 234 1.88 50.50 -6.12
CA CYS A 234 1.04 49.33 -6.34
C CYS A 234 -0.18 49.37 -5.42
N HIS A 235 -1.37 49.23 -5.98
CA HIS A 235 -2.64 49.18 -5.28
C HIS A 235 -3.21 47.77 -5.38
N PHE A 236 -3.41 47.12 -4.24
CA PHE A 236 -4.06 45.83 -4.14
C PHE A 236 -5.45 46.00 -3.52
N HIS A 237 -6.48 45.68 -4.29
CA HIS A 237 -7.86 45.71 -3.82
C HIS A 237 -8.18 44.38 -3.16
N VAL A 238 -8.60 44.43 -1.90
CA VAL A 238 -8.85 43.24 -1.09
C VAL A 238 -10.35 43.04 -0.89
N HIS A 239 -10.80 41.80 -1.09
CA HIS A 239 -12.16 41.39 -0.74
C HIS A 239 -12.38 41.43 0.78
N LYS A 240 -13.18 42.39 1.23
CA LYS A 240 -13.54 42.56 2.64
C LYS A 240 -14.25 41.35 3.24
N GLU A 241 -15.05 40.63 2.45
CA GLU A 241 -15.80 39.46 2.93
C GLU A 241 -14.88 38.27 3.21
N ILE A 242 -13.91 38.02 2.33
CA ILE A 242 -12.91 36.95 2.50
C ILE A 242 -12.05 37.24 3.74
N MET A 243 -11.59 38.49 3.91
CA MET A 243 -10.87 38.90 5.13
C MET A 243 -11.66 38.66 6.41
N LYS A 244 -12.95 39.00 6.43
CA LYS A 244 -13.81 38.77 7.61
C LYS A 244 -14.02 37.29 7.88
N LYS A 245 -14.31 36.50 6.84
CA LYS A 245 -14.54 35.06 6.94
C LYS A 245 -13.32 34.32 7.49
N ARG A 246 -12.12 34.71 7.05
CA ARG A 246 -10.82 34.13 7.46
C ARG A 246 -10.17 34.80 8.68
N ARG A 247 -10.90 35.70 9.36
CA ARG A 247 -10.46 36.42 10.57
C ARG A 247 -9.12 37.16 10.42
N LEU A 248 -8.82 37.67 9.24
CA LEU A 248 -7.56 38.37 8.96
C LEU A 248 -7.67 39.85 9.33
N LYS A 249 -6.70 40.32 10.11
CA LYS A 249 -6.54 41.75 10.42
C LYS A 249 -5.65 42.40 9.38
N VAL A 250 -5.99 43.62 8.96
CA VAL A 250 -5.22 44.34 7.94
C VAL A 250 -3.78 44.61 8.38
N GLN A 251 -3.56 44.91 9.68
CA GLN A 251 -2.21 45.09 10.22
C GLN A 251 -1.38 43.82 10.11
N SER A 252 -1.95 42.65 10.44
CA SER A 252 -1.26 41.36 10.30
C SER A 252 -0.78 41.12 8.87
N ILE A 253 -1.58 41.53 7.87
CA ILE A 253 -1.22 41.38 6.46
C ILE A 253 -0.07 42.30 6.09
N ILE A 254 -0.10 43.55 6.55
CA ILE A 254 0.99 44.51 6.34
C ILE A 254 2.27 43.99 7.00
N ASP A 255 2.19 43.50 8.24
CA ASP A 255 3.33 42.95 8.98
C ASP A 255 3.91 41.71 8.29
N THR A 256 3.08 40.79 7.80
CA THR A 256 3.55 39.60 7.04
C THR A 256 4.21 39.98 5.72
N LEU A 257 3.64 40.96 5.00
CA LEU A 257 4.23 41.44 3.76
C LEU A 257 5.55 42.16 4.03
N TYR A 258 5.64 42.91 5.13
CA TYR A 258 6.88 43.59 5.55
C TYR A 258 7.97 42.59 5.94
N ASN A 259 7.65 41.61 6.77
CA ASN A 259 8.61 40.63 7.29
C ASN A 259 9.17 39.67 6.21
N ARG A 260 8.47 39.48 5.09
CA ARG A 260 8.98 38.67 3.98
C ARG A 260 10.15 39.33 3.23
N PHE A 261 10.34 40.64 3.38
CA PHE A 261 11.51 41.34 2.86
C PHE A 261 12.52 41.55 3.99
N PRO A 262 13.60 40.74 4.08
CA PRO A 262 14.56 40.86 5.17
C PRO A 262 15.30 42.20 5.10
N ASN A 263 15.47 42.84 6.27
CA ASN A 263 16.29 44.04 6.43
C ASN A 263 17.81 43.78 6.37
N SER A 264 18.28 42.55 6.12
CA SER A 264 19.70 42.20 6.13
C SER A 264 20.10 41.31 4.95
N GLY A 265 21.15 41.75 4.24
CA GLY A 265 21.62 41.17 2.99
C GLY A 265 22.04 39.70 3.05
N GLY A 266 21.70 38.98 1.98
CA GLY A 266 22.14 37.61 1.75
C GLY A 266 21.22 36.90 0.77
N GLY A 267 21.33 37.22 -0.53
CA GLY A 267 20.69 36.45 -1.59
C GLY A 267 20.09 37.27 -2.75
N GLY A 268 20.89 37.48 -3.80
CA GLY A 268 20.44 37.54 -5.21
C GLY A 268 19.59 38.69 -5.76
N PHE A 269 18.63 39.26 -5.02
CA PHE A 269 17.72 40.29 -5.54
C PHE A 269 17.96 41.65 -4.87
N PHE A 270 18.63 42.53 -5.61
CA PHE A 270 19.13 43.86 -5.18
C PHE A 270 18.06 44.96 -5.04
N PHE A 271 16.93 44.70 -4.37
CA PHE A 271 15.95 45.76 -4.10
C PHE A 271 15.45 45.73 -2.64
N PHE A 272 15.89 46.72 -1.86
CA PHE A 272 15.35 46.98 -0.52
C PHE A 272 14.05 47.79 -0.66
N PHE A 273 12.91 47.10 -0.73
CA PHE A 273 11.60 47.73 -0.73
C PHE A 273 11.17 48.05 0.70
N PHE A 274 11.05 49.33 1.06
CA PHE A 274 10.45 49.73 2.33
C PHE A 274 8.95 50.01 2.11
N PHE A 275 8.10 49.21 2.74
CA PHE A 275 6.66 49.33 2.64
C PHE A 275 6.13 50.37 3.63
N LYS A 276 5.34 51.33 3.15
CA LYS A 276 4.43 52.09 3.99
C LYS A 276 3.01 51.66 3.65
N GLY A 277 2.58 50.55 4.25
CA GLY A 277 1.21 50.05 4.12
C GLY A 277 0.24 51.03 4.74
N THR A 278 -0.39 51.89 3.94
CA THR A 278 -1.43 52.79 4.40
C THR A 278 -2.76 52.20 3.96
N VAL A 279 -3.63 51.85 4.91
CA VAL A 279 -4.97 51.36 4.57
C VAL A 279 -5.81 52.55 4.16
N LEU A 280 -5.99 52.75 2.85
CA LEU A 280 -6.92 53.74 2.36
C LEU A 280 -8.27 53.05 2.11
N TRP A 281 -9.29 53.43 2.88
CA TRP A 281 -10.67 53.08 2.56
C TRP A 281 -11.11 53.94 1.37
N LEU A 282 -11.01 53.42 0.15
CA LEU A 282 -11.54 54.11 -1.02
C LEU A 282 -13.06 53.93 -1.07
N THR A 283 -13.79 55.00 -0.78
CA THR A 283 -15.20 55.16 -1.14
C THR A 283 -15.29 55.58 -2.60
N ILE A 284 -15.60 54.64 -3.48
CA ILE A 284 -16.04 54.98 -4.85
C ILE A 284 -17.53 55.35 -4.75
N LYS A 285 -17.90 56.49 -5.35
CA LYS A 285 -19.27 57.04 -5.40
C LYS A 285 -20.29 55.91 -5.66
N GLY A 286 -21.07 55.55 -4.62
CA GLY A 286 -22.08 54.49 -4.66
C GLY A 286 -21.74 53.21 -3.89
N LYS A 287 -21.87 53.27 -2.55
CA LYS A 287 -22.12 52.15 -1.61
C LYS A 287 -21.06 51.04 -1.36
N ARG A 288 -19.92 50.92 -2.06
CA ARG A 288 -18.90 49.89 -1.70
C ARG A 288 -17.61 50.49 -1.10
N LYS A 289 -17.37 50.23 0.20
CA LYS A 289 -16.08 50.49 0.88
C LYS A 289 -15.07 49.42 0.47
N ILE A 290 -14.10 49.78 -0.37
CA ILE A 290 -13.04 48.86 -0.84
C ILE A 290 -11.84 49.02 0.09
N CYS A 291 -11.31 47.90 0.60
CA CYS A 291 -10.07 47.88 1.37
C CYS A 291 -8.92 47.84 0.36
N CYS A 292 -8.09 48.89 0.32
CA CYS A 292 -6.93 48.95 -0.56
C CYS A 292 -5.65 48.91 0.27
N VAL A 293 -4.77 47.97 -0.06
CA VAL A 293 -3.40 47.91 0.46
C VAL A 293 -2.50 48.60 -0.56
N THR A 294 -1.88 49.71 -0.17
CA THR A 294 -0.94 50.44 -1.01
C THR A 294 0.48 50.03 -0.68
N VAL A 295 1.23 49.65 -1.71
CA VAL A 295 2.65 49.32 -1.62
C VAL A 295 3.44 50.40 -2.36
N THR A 296 4.27 51.12 -1.61
CA THR A 296 5.19 52.13 -2.13
C THR A 296 6.61 51.58 -2.13
N ILE A 297 7.36 51.83 -3.19
CA ILE A 297 8.74 51.39 -3.35
C ILE A 297 9.69 52.50 -2.87
N ILE A 298 10.76 52.17 -2.14
CA ILE A 298 11.83 53.12 -1.77
C ILE A 298 13.04 52.88 -2.65
N GLU A 299 13.60 53.95 -3.22
CA GLU A 299 14.78 53.89 -4.08
C GLU A 299 16.03 54.26 -3.27
N LYS A 300 17.04 53.36 -3.21
CA LYS A 300 18.30 53.58 -2.48
C LYS A 300 19.40 54.29 -3.29
N SER A 301 19.28 54.39 -4.63
CA SER A 301 20.34 54.95 -5.49
C SER A 301 19.82 56.03 -6.43
N ARG A 302 20.68 56.99 -6.82
CA ARG A 302 20.33 58.09 -7.74
C ARG A 302 20.21 57.65 -9.22
N ASN A 303 20.67 56.46 -9.58
CA ASN A 303 20.91 56.08 -10.98
C ASN A 303 20.12 54.86 -11.47
N SER A 304 19.28 54.26 -10.64
CA SER A 304 18.44 53.11 -11.02
C SER A 304 16.97 53.45 -10.78
N SER A 305 16.30 54.05 -11.77
CA SER A 305 14.84 54.10 -11.75
C SER A 305 14.32 52.66 -11.88
N VAL A 306 13.43 52.26 -10.98
CA VAL A 306 12.80 50.94 -11.10
C VAL A 306 11.95 50.95 -12.37
N GLN A 307 12.27 50.06 -13.31
CA GLN A 307 11.51 49.91 -14.54
C GLN A 307 10.13 49.30 -14.23
N LEU A 308 9.09 49.79 -14.90
CA LEU A 308 7.72 49.31 -14.72
C LEU A 308 7.61 47.79 -14.90
N ASP A 309 8.36 47.25 -15.86
CA ASP A 309 8.42 45.82 -16.18
C ASP A 309 8.93 44.99 -14.98
N THR A 310 9.87 45.52 -14.20
CA THR A 310 10.36 44.84 -12.97
C THR A 310 9.28 44.77 -11.90
N ILE A 311 8.44 45.81 -11.79
CA ILE A 311 7.33 45.82 -10.83
C ILE A 311 6.25 44.82 -11.28
N GLN A 312 5.95 44.80 -12.57
CA GLN A 312 4.93 43.93 -13.14
C GLN A 312 5.32 42.45 -13.10
N ASP A 313 6.53 42.10 -13.55
CA ASP A 313 6.91 40.71 -13.83
C ASP A 313 7.59 40.01 -12.63
N LEU A 314 8.17 40.76 -11.69
CA LEU A 314 8.87 40.20 -10.54
C LEU A 314 8.17 40.53 -9.21
N MET A 315 7.84 41.80 -8.96
CA MET A 315 7.33 42.19 -7.65
C MET A 315 5.90 41.76 -7.39
N ILE A 316 4.98 42.00 -8.34
CA ILE A 316 3.57 41.67 -8.15
C ILE A 316 3.39 40.15 -7.95
N PRO A 317 3.96 39.27 -8.80
CA PRO A 317 3.89 37.83 -8.57
C PRO A 317 4.46 37.43 -7.21
N PHE A 318 5.63 37.96 -6.84
CA PHE A 318 6.25 37.67 -5.55
C PHE A 318 5.36 38.06 -4.35
N LEU A 319 4.74 39.25 -4.41
CA LEU A 319 3.82 39.71 -3.37
C LEU A 319 2.57 38.84 -3.29
N LEU A 320 2.00 38.49 -4.43
CA LEU A 320 0.80 37.66 -4.52
C LEU A 320 1.04 36.23 -3.98
N GLU A 321 2.25 35.70 -4.14
CA GLU A 321 2.67 34.40 -3.59
C GLU A 321 3.00 34.42 -2.08
N THR A 322 2.71 35.52 -1.38
CA THR A 322 2.96 35.63 0.07
C THR A 322 1.92 34.88 0.87
N VAL A 323 2.38 33.96 1.75
CA VAL A 323 1.51 33.33 2.75
C VAL A 323 1.22 34.32 3.85
N LEU A 324 -0.06 34.59 4.07
CA LEU A 324 -0.53 35.45 5.14
C LEU A 324 -0.85 34.66 6.42
N LYS A 325 -1.29 33.41 6.25
CA LYS A 325 -1.67 32.49 7.33
C LYS A 325 -1.53 31.05 6.86
N GLY A 326 -1.28 30.14 7.80
CA GLY A 326 -1.12 28.70 7.56
C GLY A 326 0.30 28.31 7.15
N LEU A 327 0.49 27.02 6.88
CA LEU A 327 1.77 26.46 6.41
C LEU A 327 1.84 26.48 4.89
N MET A 328 3.00 26.86 4.35
CA MET A 328 3.22 26.92 2.90
C MET A 328 2.94 25.60 2.19
N GLU A 329 3.30 24.51 2.86
CA GLU A 329 3.24 23.13 2.40
C GLU A 329 1.81 22.60 2.37
N ILE A 330 0.87 23.18 3.13
CA ILE A 330 -0.53 22.71 3.18
C ILE A 330 -1.34 23.39 2.08
N GLU A 331 -1.86 22.62 1.15
CA GLU A 331 -2.65 23.16 0.04
C GLU A 331 -4.14 23.27 0.38
N LYS A 332 -4.67 22.27 1.09
CA LYS A 332 -6.10 22.15 1.39
C LYS A 332 -6.32 21.36 2.66
N VAL A 333 -7.34 21.73 3.43
CA VAL A 333 -7.80 20.98 4.61
C VAL A 333 -9.29 20.70 4.46
N ASP A 334 -9.65 19.42 4.33
CA ASP A 334 -11.03 18.96 4.18
C ASP A 334 -11.55 18.41 5.50
N ILE A 335 -12.75 18.85 5.91
CA ILE A 335 -13.46 18.27 7.06
C ILE A 335 -14.32 17.12 6.52
N LEU A 336 -14.05 15.91 7.01
CA LEU A 336 -14.69 14.69 6.55
C LEU A 336 -15.37 13.98 7.72
N TRP A 337 -16.36 13.16 7.38
CA TRP A 337 -17.05 12.28 8.33
C TRP A 337 -16.54 10.85 8.15
N ASN A 338 -16.26 10.17 9.25
CA ASN A 338 -15.87 8.77 9.27
C ASN A 338 -16.97 7.94 9.94
N ASP A 339 -17.63 7.07 9.18
CA ASP A 339 -18.63 6.14 9.70
C ASP A 339 -17.92 4.97 10.40
N ARG A 340 -18.08 4.83 11.72
CA ARG A 340 -17.49 3.70 12.45
C ARG A 340 -18.35 2.45 12.23
N PRO A 341 -17.76 1.26 12.04
CA PRO A 341 -18.52 0.02 11.90
C PRO A 341 -19.35 -0.26 13.16
N ARG A 342 -20.54 -0.85 12.97
CA ARG A 342 -21.50 -1.18 14.04
C ARG A 342 -20.89 -2.17 15.03
N ILE A 343 -20.32 -1.67 16.12
CA ILE A 343 -20.04 -2.50 17.30
C ILE A 343 -21.34 -2.53 18.14
N PRO A 344 -21.99 -3.69 18.30
CA PRO A 344 -23.18 -3.81 19.11
C PRO A 344 -22.78 -3.84 20.58
N LYS A 345 -22.43 -2.68 21.15
CA LYS A 345 -22.71 -2.25 22.53
C LYS A 345 -21.81 -1.07 22.94
N LEU A 346 -22.43 -0.22 23.77
CA LEU A 346 -21.87 0.86 24.60
C LEU A 346 -21.68 2.24 23.94
N HIS A 347 -22.69 3.08 24.20
CA HIS A 347 -22.71 4.56 24.21
C HIS A 347 -23.53 5.28 23.12
N LYS A 348 -24.29 6.28 23.62
CA LYS A 348 -25.24 7.17 22.93
C LYS A 348 -24.53 8.29 22.14
N HIS A 349 -23.51 7.96 21.36
CA HIS A 349 -22.81 8.94 20.52
C HIS A 349 -23.15 8.70 19.04
N PRO A 350 -23.17 9.76 18.20
CA PRO A 350 -23.52 9.64 16.79
C PRO A 350 -22.62 8.60 16.09
N TYR A 351 -23.17 7.96 15.07
CA TYR A 351 -22.66 6.76 14.38
C TYR A 351 -21.37 6.97 13.55
N GLY A 352 -20.60 8.01 13.87
CA GLY A 352 -19.36 8.39 13.21
C GLY A 352 -18.71 9.58 13.89
N GLU A 353 -17.54 9.97 13.41
CA GLU A 353 -16.78 11.10 13.95
C GLU A 353 -16.25 12.02 12.85
N LEU A 354 -16.05 13.29 13.19
CA LEU A 354 -15.40 14.27 12.32
C LEU A 354 -13.88 14.11 12.40
N TYR A 355 -13.22 14.14 11.25
CA TYR A 355 -11.77 14.21 11.13
C TYR A 355 -11.37 15.18 10.02
N LEU A 356 -10.14 15.67 10.07
CA LEU A 356 -9.60 16.60 9.08
C LEU A 356 -8.60 15.87 8.19
N ARG A 357 -8.77 15.94 6.88
CA ARG A 357 -7.80 15.48 5.90
C ARG A 357 -7.01 16.65 5.35
N VAL A 358 -5.73 16.73 5.73
CA VAL A 358 -4.79 17.76 5.29
C VAL A 358 -4.07 17.26 4.04
N SER A 359 -4.17 18.01 2.94
CA SER A 359 -3.45 17.74 1.69
C SER A 359 -2.25 18.67 1.58
N MET A 360 -1.07 18.09 1.40
CA MET A 360 0.22 18.79 1.39
C MET A 360 0.91 18.66 0.02
N SER A 361 1.61 19.72 -0.39
CA SER A 361 2.40 19.78 -1.61
C SER A 361 3.67 18.92 -1.48
N GLY A 362 4.03 18.23 -2.56
CA GLY A 362 5.15 17.28 -2.57
C GLY A 362 6.53 17.90 -2.82
N SER A 363 6.68 19.22 -2.77
CA SER A 363 7.88 19.92 -3.27
C SER A 363 9.01 20.12 -2.26
N SER A 364 8.83 19.77 -0.98
CA SER A 364 9.87 19.89 0.05
C SER A 364 10.48 18.54 0.45
N ASP A 365 11.74 18.58 0.86
CA ASP A 365 12.62 17.43 1.04
C ASP A 365 11.98 16.26 1.82
N LYS A 366 12.23 15.07 1.27
CA LYS A 366 11.46 13.82 1.40
C LYS A 366 11.29 13.19 2.79
N THR A 367 11.62 13.84 3.91
CA THR A 367 11.79 13.08 5.17
C THR A 367 11.07 13.55 6.43
N ARG A 368 10.43 14.73 6.53
CA ARG A 368 9.82 15.15 7.83
C ARG A 368 8.55 16.01 7.78
N LEU A 369 7.68 15.84 6.78
CA LEU A 369 6.42 16.60 6.72
C LEU A 369 5.51 16.36 7.94
N TRP A 370 5.46 15.12 8.44
CA TRP A 370 4.71 14.79 9.65
C TRP A 370 5.23 15.56 10.87
N ASN A 371 6.54 15.55 11.11
CA ASN A 371 7.13 16.25 12.26
C ASN A 371 6.95 17.77 12.13
N LEU A 372 7.11 18.33 10.93
CA LEU A 372 6.85 19.75 10.69
C LEU A 372 5.42 20.13 11.04
N LEU A 373 4.44 19.29 10.66
CA LEU A 373 3.04 19.51 10.98
C LEU A 373 2.78 19.39 12.48
N VAL A 374 3.38 18.40 13.15
CA VAL A 374 3.28 18.26 14.62
C VAL A 374 3.85 19.49 15.32
N ASP A 375 5.04 19.96 14.91
CA ASP A 375 5.70 21.13 15.49
C ASP A 375 4.88 22.42 15.27
N TYR A 376 4.27 22.56 14.09
CA TYR A 376 3.39 23.70 13.80
C TYR A 376 2.09 23.67 14.61
N CYS A 377 1.58 22.48 14.91
CA CYS A 377 0.34 22.30 15.67
C CYS A 377 0.53 22.42 17.19
N LEU A 378 1.73 22.70 17.71
CA LEU A 378 1.98 22.87 19.14
C LEU A 378 1.00 23.86 19.84
N PRO A 379 0.59 24.99 19.23
CA PRO A 379 -0.37 25.90 19.86
C PRO A 379 -1.79 25.35 19.93
N ILE A 380 -2.16 24.41 19.06
CA ILE A 380 -3.49 23.77 18.98
C ILE A 380 -3.43 22.30 19.41
N MET A 381 -2.36 21.89 20.08
CA MET A 381 -2.05 20.49 20.40
C MET A 381 -3.18 19.80 21.19
N ASP A 382 -3.82 20.53 22.10
CA ASP A 382 -4.88 20.02 22.97
C ASP A 382 -6.19 19.69 22.23
N MET A 383 -6.40 20.29 21.04
CA MET A 383 -7.58 20.06 20.21
C MET A 383 -7.46 18.81 19.34
N ILE A 384 -6.24 18.35 19.08
CA ILE A 384 -5.93 17.24 18.17
C ILE A 384 -5.60 16.00 19.00
N ASP A 385 -6.13 14.85 18.57
CA ASP A 385 -5.79 13.54 19.13
C ASP A 385 -4.61 12.93 18.37
N TRP A 386 -3.41 13.09 18.92
CA TRP A 386 -2.18 12.56 18.33
C TRP A 386 -2.01 11.05 18.45
N THR A 387 -2.81 10.37 19.29
CA THR A 387 -2.76 8.90 19.38
C THR A 387 -3.41 8.24 18.17
N ARG A 388 -4.39 8.92 17.55
CA ARG A 388 -5.13 8.45 16.38
C ARG A 388 -4.76 9.17 15.09
N SER A 389 -4.20 10.37 15.17
CA SER A 389 -3.78 11.14 13.99
C SER A 389 -2.56 10.52 13.32
N HIS A 390 -2.55 10.47 11.99
CA HIS A 390 -1.47 9.81 11.26
C HIS A 390 -1.35 10.31 9.81
N PRO A 391 -0.16 10.15 9.18
CA PRO A 391 -0.04 10.26 7.74
C PRO A 391 -0.79 9.13 7.04
N ASP A 392 -1.41 9.40 5.88
CA ASP A 392 -2.17 8.37 5.14
C ASP A 392 -1.26 7.43 4.33
N ASN A 393 -0.02 7.86 4.05
CA ASN A 393 0.96 7.05 3.33
C ASN A 393 1.61 6.04 4.28
N ILE A 394 1.54 4.75 3.97
CA ILE A 394 2.13 3.67 4.77
C ILE A 394 3.62 3.87 5.06
N ARG A 395 4.39 4.41 4.12
CA ARG A 395 5.83 4.65 4.32
C ARG A 395 6.07 5.75 5.35
N ASP A 396 5.34 6.86 5.24
CA ASP A 396 5.42 7.97 6.20
C ASP A 396 4.89 7.51 7.58
N PHE A 397 3.88 6.64 7.60
CA PHE A 397 3.35 6.03 8.82
C PHE A 397 4.38 5.14 9.51
N CYS A 398 5.06 4.26 8.78
CA CYS A 398 6.10 3.39 9.34
C CYS A 398 7.28 4.19 9.88
N LEU A 399 7.63 5.31 9.24
CA LEU A 399 8.66 6.22 9.75
C LEU A 399 8.26 6.92 11.05
N ALA A 400 6.96 7.18 11.25
CA ALA A 400 6.44 7.83 12.45
C ALA A 400 6.22 6.85 13.62
N TYR A 401 5.63 5.69 13.35
CA TYR A 401 5.12 4.76 14.38
C TYR A 401 5.79 3.38 14.39
N GLY A 402 6.65 3.08 13.42
CA GLY A 402 7.31 1.78 13.28
C GLY A 402 6.56 0.79 12.40
N ILE A 403 7.23 -0.33 12.10
CA ILE A 403 6.77 -1.33 11.12
C ILE A 403 5.51 -2.10 11.58
N ASP A 404 5.41 -2.41 12.87
CA ASP A 404 4.31 -3.21 13.42
C ASP A 404 2.98 -2.43 13.43
N ALA A 405 3.02 -1.17 13.86
CA ALA A 405 1.88 -0.26 13.75
C ALA A 405 1.51 -0.02 12.27
N GLY A 406 2.52 0.14 11.41
CA GLY A 406 2.32 0.24 9.97
C GLY A 406 1.65 -0.99 9.37
N TRP A 407 2.00 -2.18 9.84
CA TRP A 407 1.38 -3.43 9.40
C TRP A 407 -0.11 -3.50 9.72
N LYS A 408 -0.49 -3.13 10.94
CA LYS A 408 -1.90 -3.08 11.34
C LYS A 408 -2.67 -2.03 10.54
N PHE A 409 -2.05 -0.87 10.29
CA PHE A 409 -2.61 0.19 9.46
C PHE A 409 -2.82 -0.26 8.01
N PHE A 410 -1.82 -0.93 7.41
CA PHE A 410 -1.90 -1.49 6.07
C PHE A 410 -3.01 -2.54 5.97
N LEU A 411 -3.09 -3.47 6.93
CA LEU A 411 -4.09 -4.53 6.95
C LEU A 411 -5.52 -3.97 6.99
N ASN A 412 -5.77 -2.96 7.82
CA ASN A 412 -7.07 -2.29 7.90
C ASN A 412 -7.43 -1.58 6.59
N ASN A 413 -6.46 -0.89 5.97
CA ASN A 413 -6.67 -0.22 4.69
C ASN A 413 -6.92 -1.21 3.55
N LEU A 414 -6.21 -2.35 3.56
CA LEU A 414 -6.40 -3.42 2.59
C LEU A 414 -7.78 -4.07 2.75
N ALA A 415 -8.20 -4.36 3.98
CA ALA A 415 -9.52 -4.89 4.29
C ALA A 415 -10.64 -3.93 3.84
N SER A 416 -10.48 -2.63 4.13
CA SER A 416 -11.40 -1.59 3.66
C SER A 416 -11.45 -1.53 2.14
N ALA A 417 -10.31 -1.50 1.45
CA ALA A 417 -10.25 -1.42 0.00
C ALA A 417 -10.85 -2.66 -0.70
N ILE A 418 -10.75 -3.84 -0.10
CA ILE A 418 -11.42 -5.04 -0.61
C ILE A 418 -12.93 -4.99 -0.33
N SER A 419 -13.34 -4.49 0.84
CA SER A 419 -14.76 -4.28 1.15
C SER A 419 -15.40 -3.28 0.18
N ASP A 420 -14.69 -2.22 -0.21
CA ASP A 420 -15.15 -1.22 -1.19
C ASP A 420 -15.41 -1.85 -2.57
N VAL A 421 -14.66 -2.90 -2.92
CA VAL A 421 -14.81 -3.69 -4.15
C VAL A 421 -16.02 -4.66 -4.05
N GLY A 422 -16.69 -4.77 -2.90
CA GLY A 422 -17.92 -5.52 -2.71
C GLY A 422 -17.76 -7.04 -2.66
N LYS A 423 -16.53 -7.54 -2.48
CA LYS A 423 -16.25 -8.97 -2.22
C LYS A 423 -15.65 -9.14 -0.84
N SER A 424 -15.97 -10.26 -0.19
CA SER A 424 -15.31 -10.64 1.05
C SER A 424 -14.16 -11.60 0.74
N VAL A 425 -13.01 -11.36 1.36
CA VAL A 425 -11.83 -12.22 1.28
C VAL A 425 -11.52 -12.69 2.70
N LEU A 426 -11.08 -13.94 2.84
CA LEU A 426 -10.73 -14.49 4.15
C LEU A 426 -9.62 -13.66 4.81
N PRO A 427 -9.69 -13.39 6.13
CA PRO A 427 -8.69 -12.58 6.84
C PRO A 427 -7.26 -13.13 6.72
N GLU A 428 -7.11 -14.46 6.67
CA GLU A 428 -5.81 -15.13 6.51
C GLU A 428 -5.08 -14.73 5.22
N HIS A 429 -5.80 -14.54 4.11
CA HIS A 429 -5.19 -14.11 2.85
C HIS A 429 -4.72 -12.66 2.93
N LEU A 430 -5.49 -11.79 3.58
CA LEU A 430 -5.09 -10.40 3.81
C LEU A 430 -3.86 -10.30 4.72
N LEU A 431 -3.86 -11.11 5.77
CA LEU A 431 -2.75 -11.23 6.71
C LEU A 431 -1.47 -11.68 5.99
N LEU A 432 -1.58 -12.70 5.14
CA LEU A 432 -0.44 -13.23 4.39
C LEU A 432 0.14 -12.18 3.43
N VAL A 433 -0.71 -11.38 2.79
CA VAL A 433 -0.28 -10.28 1.90
C VAL A 433 0.43 -9.20 2.69
N ALA A 434 -0.14 -8.77 3.81
CA ALA A 434 0.48 -7.78 4.69
C ALA A 434 1.87 -8.26 5.16
N ASN A 435 1.97 -9.52 5.61
CA ASN A 435 3.23 -10.13 6.04
C ASN A 435 4.24 -10.25 4.89
N CYS A 436 3.82 -10.69 3.71
CA CYS A 436 4.68 -10.79 2.54
C CYS A 436 5.33 -9.44 2.20
N LEU A 437 4.57 -8.34 2.26
CA LEU A 437 5.06 -7.01 1.91
C LEU A 437 5.88 -6.34 3.03
N SER A 438 5.77 -6.80 4.29
CA SER A 438 6.48 -6.23 5.45
C SER A 438 7.64 -7.09 5.97
N VAL A 439 7.80 -8.33 5.49
CA VAL A 439 8.76 -9.32 6.03
C VAL A 439 10.21 -8.84 6.10
N THR A 440 10.60 -7.91 5.23
CA THR A 440 11.97 -7.37 5.17
C THR A 440 12.23 -6.24 6.17
N GLY A 441 11.26 -5.88 7.03
CA GLY A 441 11.36 -4.77 7.98
C GLY A 441 11.03 -3.39 7.39
N GLU A 442 10.72 -3.32 6.09
CA GLU A 442 10.16 -2.15 5.43
C GLU A 442 9.05 -2.61 4.49
N PHE A 443 8.00 -1.79 4.35
CA PHE A 443 6.93 -2.04 3.39
C PHE A 443 7.41 -1.90 1.95
N VAL A 444 7.24 -2.99 1.21
CA VAL A 444 7.57 -3.07 -0.20
C VAL A 444 6.29 -3.00 -1.04
N GLY A 445 6.18 -2.00 -1.91
CA GLY A 445 5.04 -1.90 -2.82
C GLY A 445 5.10 -2.92 -3.98
N LEU A 446 3.94 -3.34 -4.48
CA LEU A 446 3.80 -4.25 -5.64
C LEU A 446 4.23 -3.59 -6.96
N ASN A 447 5.55 -3.41 -7.14
CA ASN A 447 6.16 -2.90 -8.35
C ASN A 447 7.61 -3.43 -8.50
N ALA A 448 8.26 -3.17 -9.64
CA ALA A 448 9.59 -3.72 -9.95
C ALA A 448 10.69 -3.26 -9.01
N LYS A 449 10.60 -2.01 -8.55
CA LYS A 449 11.57 -1.45 -7.60
C LYS A 449 11.38 -2.09 -6.23
N GLY A 450 10.13 -2.27 -5.82
CA GLY A 450 9.77 -2.94 -4.58
C GLY A 450 10.27 -4.38 -4.59
N TRP A 451 9.90 -5.16 -5.60
CA TRP A 451 10.30 -6.57 -5.71
C TRP A 451 11.81 -6.73 -5.65
N LYS A 452 12.55 -5.91 -6.41
CA LYS A 452 14.01 -5.91 -6.40
C LYS A 452 14.55 -5.63 -4.99
N ARG A 453 14.00 -4.63 -4.31
CA ARG A 453 14.40 -4.25 -2.95
C ARG A 453 14.11 -5.34 -1.91
N GLN A 454 12.97 -6.01 -2.01
CA GLN A 454 12.64 -7.14 -1.14
C GLN A 454 13.65 -8.27 -1.28
N ARG A 455 14.00 -8.63 -2.52
CA ARG A 455 15.01 -9.66 -2.82
C ARG A 455 16.40 -9.28 -2.31
N GLU A 456 16.80 -8.03 -2.48
CA GLU A 456 18.06 -7.49 -1.91
C GLU A 456 18.08 -7.60 -0.38
N HIS A 457 17.02 -7.19 0.31
CA HIS A 457 16.95 -7.29 1.78
C HIS A 457 16.89 -8.74 2.27
N ALA A 458 16.23 -9.63 1.54
CA ALA A 458 16.22 -11.05 1.85
C ALA A 458 17.55 -11.75 1.50
N SER A 459 18.51 -11.05 0.87
CA SER A 459 19.77 -11.62 0.37
C SER A 459 19.56 -12.79 -0.60
N VAL A 460 18.53 -12.67 -1.43
CA VAL A 460 18.12 -13.70 -2.37
C VAL A 460 18.36 -13.25 -3.81
N LEU A 461 19.22 -13.98 -4.54
CA LEU A 461 19.55 -13.69 -5.93
C LEU A 461 18.65 -14.50 -6.87
N SER A 462 17.93 -13.83 -7.78
CA SER A 462 16.98 -14.44 -8.75
C SER A 462 17.04 -13.76 -10.12
N PRO A 463 18.18 -13.78 -10.84
CA PRO A 463 18.27 -13.07 -12.12
C PRO A 463 17.24 -13.55 -13.15
N PHE A 464 16.87 -14.84 -13.18
CA PHE A 464 15.87 -15.36 -14.13
C PHE A 464 14.45 -14.83 -13.81
N VAL A 465 14.00 -14.96 -12.57
CA VAL A 465 12.68 -14.45 -12.15
C VAL A 465 12.62 -12.92 -12.29
N GLN A 466 13.72 -12.21 -11.99
CA GLN A 466 13.82 -10.77 -12.18
C GLN A 466 13.68 -10.38 -13.66
N ALA A 467 14.30 -11.16 -14.57
CA ALA A 467 14.17 -10.99 -16.00
C ALA A 467 12.71 -11.14 -16.45
N CYS A 468 11.99 -12.16 -15.96
CA CYS A 468 10.57 -12.38 -16.26
C CYS A 468 9.66 -11.25 -15.71
N PHE A 469 10.04 -10.61 -14.60
CA PHE A 469 9.26 -9.50 -14.03
C PHE A 469 9.49 -8.17 -14.75
N SER A 470 10.76 -7.88 -15.09
CA SER A 470 11.21 -6.57 -15.57
C SER A 470 11.65 -6.62 -17.04
N SER A 471 12.92 -6.28 -17.32
CA SER A 471 13.50 -6.25 -18.66
C SER A 471 14.53 -7.36 -18.79
N PRO A 472 14.26 -8.45 -19.53
CA PRO A 472 15.12 -9.63 -19.56
C PRO A 472 16.58 -9.34 -19.93
N GLY A 473 16.81 -8.65 -21.06
CA GLY A 473 18.16 -8.38 -21.55
C GLY A 473 19.01 -7.59 -20.55
N ASN A 474 18.46 -6.54 -19.94
CA ASN A 474 19.17 -5.75 -18.94
C ASN A 474 19.47 -6.54 -17.65
N CYS A 475 18.58 -7.45 -17.25
CA CYS A 475 18.78 -8.29 -16.07
C CYS A 475 19.89 -9.30 -16.31
N PHE A 476 19.87 -10.02 -17.44
CA PHE A 476 20.89 -10.99 -17.77
C PHE A 476 22.28 -10.37 -17.98
N ILE A 477 22.38 -9.21 -18.65
CA ILE A 477 23.66 -8.50 -18.80
C ILE A 477 24.24 -8.11 -17.44
N LYS A 478 23.40 -7.62 -16.51
CA LYS A 478 23.85 -7.25 -15.16
C LYS A 478 24.28 -8.47 -14.35
N ALA A 479 23.51 -9.55 -14.43
CA ALA A 479 23.82 -10.80 -13.75
C ALA A 479 25.14 -11.41 -14.27
N ALA A 480 25.35 -11.42 -15.59
CA ALA A 480 26.58 -11.91 -16.20
C ALA A 480 27.80 -11.07 -15.81
N LYS A 481 27.67 -9.74 -15.79
CA LYS A 481 28.74 -8.83 -15.33
C LYS A 481 29.11 -8.99 -13.86
N ALA A 482 28.16 -9.43 -13.04
CA ALA A 482 28.34 -9.66 -11.61
C ALA A 482 28.59 -11.14 -11.27
N GLU A 483 28.73 -12.00 -12.28
CA GLU A 483 28.96 -13.44 -12.14
C GLU A 483 27.93 -14.13 -11.21
N ILE A 484 26.67 -13.69 -11.28
CA ILE A 484 25.58 -14.23 -10.45
C ILE A 484 25.10 -15.56 -11.01
N VAL A 485 25.05 -16.58 -10.14
CA VAL A 485 24.47 -17.90 -10.42
C VAL A 485 23.02 -17.94 -9.91
N ASP A 486 22.13 -18.56 -10.68
CA ASP A 486 20.72 -18.78 -10.31
C ASP A 486 20.49 -20.26 -10.01
N ASP A 487 20.03 -20.57 -8.81
CA ASP A 487 19.77 -21.94 -8.37
C ASP A 487 18.47 -22.53 -8.95
N LEU A 488 17.62 -21.70 -9.57
CA LEU A 488 16.35 -22.11 -10.15
C LEU A 488 15.38 -22.76 -9.13
N ARG A 489 15.34 -22.25 -7.89
CA ARG A 489 14.56 -22.83 -6.78
C ARG A 489 13.07 -22.46 -6.80
N GLY A 490 12.70 -21.39 -7.48
CA GLY A 490 11.32 -20.90 -7.50
C GLY A 490 10.46 -21.70 -8.48
N SER A 491 9.15 -21.56 -8.36
CA SER A 491 8.23 -22.35 -9.17
C SER A 491 8.29 -21.96 -10.65
N LEU A 492 8.50 -20.68 -10.95
CA LEU A 492 8.52 -20.16 -12.33
C LEU A 492 9.77 -20.63 -13.10
N ASP A 493 10.91 -20.45 -12.47
CA ASP A 493 12.22 -20.87 -12.93
C ASP A 493 12.32 -22.39 -13.03
N ALA A 494 11.95 -23.14 -11.98
CA ALA A 494 11.97 -24.60 -12.03
C ALA A 494 11.14 -25.13 -13.22
N LEU A 495 9.89 -24.68 -13.36
CA LEU A 495 9.02 -25.10 -14.46
C LEU A 495 9.58 -24.71 -15.84
N SER A 496 10.15 -23.51 -15.96
CA SER A 496 10.71 -23.03 -17.24
C SER A 496 11.90 -23.89 -17.72
N TRP A 497 12.61 -24.52 -16.79
CA TRP A 497 13.77 -25.37 -17.07
C TRP A 497 13.48 -26.87 -16.93
N GLY A 498 12.20 -27.26 -16.80
CA GLY A 498 11.79 -28.66 -16.69
C GLY A 498 12.20 -29.33 -15.37
N LYS A 499 12.49 -28.55 -14.32
CA LYS A 499 12.72 -29.03 -12.95
C LYS A 499 11.39 -29.11 -12.18
N ILE A 500 11.34 -29.98 -11.19
CA ILE A 500 10.20 -30.09 -10.26
C ILE A 500 10.27 -28.90 -9.27
N PRO A 501 9.22 -28.08 -9.15
CA PRO A 501 9.16 -27.01 -8.15
C PRO A 501 9.16 -27.54 -6.72
N SER A 502 9.81 -26.81 -5.81
CA SER A 502 9.85 -27.12 -4.37
C SER A 502 8.56 -26.70 -3.62
N ILE A 503 7.38 -26.95 -4.20
CA ILE A 503 6.06 -26.62 -3.64
C ILE A 503 5.08 -27.77 -3.90
N GLY A 504 4.12 -27.98 -2.98
CA GLY A 504 3.14 -29.07 -3.08
C GLY A 504 3.80 -30.45 -3.11
N THR A 505 3.49 -31.23 -4.15
CA THR A 505 4.00 -32.59 -4.35
C THR A 505 5.51 -32.66 -4.59
N GLY A 506 6.16 -31.54 -4.93
CA GLY A 506 7.61 -31.47 -5.11
C GLY A 506 8.39 -31.11 -3.83
N GLN A 507 7.75 -31.03 -2.67
CA GLN A 507 8.43 -30.75 -1.39
C GLN A 507 8.98 -31.99 -0.69
N PHE A 508 8.64 -33.17 -1.16
CA PHE A 508 9.08 -34.44 -0.59
C PHE A 508 9.56 -35.35 -1.72
N ASP A 509 10.56 -36.17 -1.41
CA ASP A 509 10.97 -37.24 -2.30
C ASP A 509 10.28 -38.55 -1.92
N ILE A 510 10.12 -39.41 -2.91
CA ILE A 510 9.52 -40.72 -2.77
C ILE A 510 10.64 -41.75 -2.84
N VAL A 511 10.78 -42.55 -1.78
CA VAL A 511 11.74 -43.66 -1.71
C VAL A 511 10.98 -44.96 -1.92
N PHE A 512 11.52 -45.83 -2.78
CA PHE A 512 10.89 -47.11 -3.06
C PHE A 512 11.11 -48.09 -1.90
N SER A 513 10.07 -48.80 -1.47
CA SER A 513 10.16 -49.77 -0.35
C SER A 513 10.21 -51.23 -0.82
N GLY A 514 10.01 -51.49 -2.11
CA GLY A 514 9.93 -52.85 -2.68
C GLY A 514 11.28 -53.45 -3.07
N TYR A 515 12.40 -52.92 -2.58
CA TYR A 515 13.72 -53.48 -2.89
C TYR A 515 13.84 -54.94 -2.44
N PRO A 516 14.38 -55.84 -3.29
CA PRO A 516 14.70 -57.21 -2.90
C PRO A 516 15.72 -57.23 -1.76
N VAL A 517 15.66 -58.27 -0.94
CA VAL A 517 16.67 -58.53 0.10
C VAL A 517 18.04 -58.67 -0.55
N ASP A 518 19.06 -58.09 0.08
CA ASP A 518 20.45 -57.95 -0.37
C ASP A 518 20.66 -57.09 -1.63
N HIS A 519 19.63 -56.39 -2.11
CA HIS A 519 19.79 -55.42 -3.18
C HIS A 519 20.30 -54.07 -2.65
N GLN A 520 21.20 -53.46 -3.40
CA GLN A 520 21.64 -52.09 -3.18
C GLN A 520 20.53 -51.13 -3.58
N LEU A 521 20.41 -50.02 -2.87
CA LEU A 521 19.47 -48.97 -3.23
C LEU A 521 19.93 -48.28 -4.53
N ASN A 522 18.97 -47.73 -5.28
CA ASN A 522 19.32 -46.81 -6.36
C ASN A 522 20.00 -45.57 -5.78
N GLU A 523 20.72 -44.81 -6.62
CA GLU A 523 21.50 -43.66 -6.13
C GLU A 523 20.63 -42.57 -5.48
N THR A 524 19.38 -42.40 -5.90
CA THR A 524 18.46 -41.41 -5.31
C THR A 524 18.06 -41.79 -3.88
N ASP A 525 17.61 -43.03 -3.67
CA ASP A 525 17.14 -43.51 -2.38
C ASP A 525 18.30 -43.71 -1.40
N LYS A 526 19.46 -44.12 -1.93
CA LYS A 526 20.72 -44.16 -1.20
C LYS A 526 21.08 -42.77 -0.69
N CYS A 527 21.10 -41.75 -1.54
CA CYS A 527 21.44 -40.39 -1.12
C CYS A 527 20.53 -39.91 0.01
N THR A 528 19.21 -40.12 -0.13
CA THR A 528 18.20 -39.77 0.88
C THR A 528 18.43 -40.51 2.21
N LEU A 529 18.69 -41.81 2.18
CA LEU A 529 18.89 -42.60 3.40
C LEU A 529 20.27 -42.40 4.04
N MET A 530 21.31 -42.08 3.27
CA MET A 530 22.63 -41.68 3.77
C MET A 530 22.54 -40.35 4.52
N MET A 531 21.81 -39.39 3.95
CA MET A 531 21.44 -38.17 4.66
C MET A 531 20.65 -38.50 5.92
N ALA A 532 19.80 -39.54 5.86
CA ALA A 532 19.02 -39.94 7.00
C ALA A 532 19.78 -40.46 8.20
N LEU A 533 20.80 -41.24 7.92
CA LEU A 533 21.66 -41.79 8.94
C LEU A 533 22.32 -40.73 9.84
N HIS A 534 22.54 -39.50 9.34
CA HIS A 534 23.14 -38.42 10.13
C HIS A 534 22.33 -37.99 11.35
N PHE A 535 21.01 -38.18 11.34
CA PHE A 535 20.13 -37.81 12.44
C PHE A 535 19.81 -38.99 13.37
N HIS A 536 20.44 -40.15 13.15
CA HIS A 536 20.28 -41.27 14.05
C HIS A 536 20.87 -40.93 15.44
N PRO A 537 20.19 -41.22 16.56
CA PRO A 537 20.70 -40.92 17.92
C PRO A 537 22.07 -41.55 18.22
N ARG A 538 22.40 -42.64 17.52
CA ARG A 538 23.70 -43.35 17.60
C ARG A 538 24.48 -43.27 16.29
N ARG A 539 24.49 -42.10 15.62
CA ARG A 539 25.12 -41.96 14.28
C ARG A 539 26.60 -42.34 14.28
N ASP A 540 27.35 -41.97 15.31
CA ASP A 540 28.80 -42.14 15.32
C ASP A 540 29.17 -43.63 15.40
N GLU A 541 28.40 -44.41 16.17
CA GLU A 541 28.51 -45.89 16.22
C GLU A 541 28.08 -46.54 14.90
N LYS A 542 26.96 -46.08 14.31
CA LYS A 542 26.43 -46.68 13.09
C LYS A 542 27.31 -46.40 11.88
N ILE A 543 27.78 -45.17 11.71
CA ILE A 543 28.68 -44.76 10.61
C ILE A 543 30.08 -45.36 10.78
N GLY A 544 30.61 -45.39 12.02
CA GLY A 544 31.88 -46.04 12.35
C GLY A 544 33.04 -45.58 11.45
N SER A 545 33.63 -46.53 10.71
CA SER A 545 34.76 -46.28 9.79
C SER A 545 34.41 -45.46 8.54
N GLY A 546 33.12 -45.18 8.30
CA GLY A 546 32.62 -44.44 7.15
C GLY A 546 31.53 -45.20 6.40
N ALA A 547 30.58 -44.47 5.85
CA ALA A 547 29.44 -45.02 5.10
C ALA A 547 29.79 -45.18 3.61
N LYS A 548 29.69 -46.40 3.07
CA LYS A 548 29.97 -46.70 1.65
C LYS A 548 28.70 -46.89 0.84
N ASP A 549 27.75 -47.68 1.36
CA ASP A 549 26.52 -48.01 0.65
C ASP A 549 25.38 -48.42 1.58
N ILE A 550 24.15 -48.50 1.07
CA ILE A 550 23.00 -49.03 1.83
C ILE A 550 22.30 -50.13 1.03
N LYS A 551 21.99 -51.23 1.70
CA LYS A 551 21.21 -52.35 1.16
C LYS A 551 20.04 -52.72 2.05
N VAL A 552 19.04 -53.41 1.50
CA VAL A 552 17.92 -53.94 2.28
C VAL A 552 18.26 -55.35 2.79
N VAL A 553 18.10 -55.61 4.08
CA VAL A 553 18.33 -56.92 4.70
C VAL A 553 17.17 -57.30 5.61
N ASN A 554 17.05 -58.57 5.98
CA ASN A 554 16.14 -58.98 7.05
C ASN A 554 16.81 -58.71 8.41
N HIS A 555 16.02 -58.22 9.38
CA HIS A 555 16.56 -57.90 10.69
C HIS A 555 17.08 -59.18 11.38
N PRO A 556 18.31 -59.17 11.94
CA PRO A 556 18.93 -60.38 12.48
C PRO A 556 18.13 -61.01 13.64
N GLU A 557 17.42 -60.20 14.43
CA GLU A 557 16.58 -60.65 15.55
C GLU A 557 15.09 -60.83 15.19
N TYR A 558 14.62 -60.21 14.10
CA TYR A 558 13.20 -60.20 13.70
C TYR A 558 13.12 -60.61 12.23
N GLN A 559 13.15 -61.92 11.99
CA GLN A 559 13.39 -62.51 10.66
C GLN A 559 12.32 -62.15 9.61
N ASP A 560 11.11 -61.78 10.04
CA ASP A 560 10.00 -61.36 9.17
C ASP A 560 9.99 -59.84 8.86
N SER A 561 10.94 -59.08 9.41
CA SER A 561 11.00 -57.63 9.22
C SER A 561 12.17 -57.21 8.33
N ARG A 562 11.87 -56.43 7.29
CA ARG A 562 12.87 -55.82 6.40
C ARG A 562 13.43 -54.55 7.04
N CYS A 563 14.76 -54.39 7.02
CA CYS A 563 15.45 -53.20 7.50
C CYS A 563 16.55 -52.75 6.52
N PHE A 564 17.03 -51.51 6.71
CA PHE A 564 18.17 -51.00 5.96
C PHE A 564 19.46 -51.36 6.70
N SER A 565 20.47 -51.81 5.95
CA SER A 565 21.82 -52.05 6.45
C SER A 565 22.82 -51.20 5.71
N LEU A 566 23.62 -50.47 6.49
CA LEU A 566 24.75 -49.70 6.05
C LEU A 566 25.94 -50.64 5.79
N VAL A 567 26.48 -50.59 4.59
CA VAL A 567 27.78 -51.16 4.25
C VAL A 567 28.84 -50.10 4.55
N ARG A 568 29.73 -50.37 5.49
CA ARG A 568 30.82 -49.48 5.88
C ARG A 568 32.00 -49.56 4.89
N THR A 569 32.91 -48.58 4.97
CA THR A 569 34.14 -48.53 4.17
C THR A 569 35.09 -49.68 4.45
N ASP A 570 35.06 -50.24 5.67
CA ASP A 570 35.84 -51.41 6.09
C ASP A 570 35.21 -52.76 5.68
N GLY A 571 34.04 -52.72 5.03
CA GLY A 571 33.29 -53.90 4.58
C GLY A 571 32.38 -54.52 5.64
N THR A 572 32.31 -53.95 6.86
CA THR A 572 31.33 -54.38 7.87
C THR A 572 29.93 -53.89 7.53
N ASN A 573 28.91 -54.63 7.97
CA ASN A 573 27.50 -54.29 7.77
C ASN A 573 26.86 -53.97 9.11
N GLU A 574 26.08 -52.90 9.17
CA GLU A 574 25.39 -52.45 10.37
C GLU A 574 23.94 -52.12 10.05
N ASP A 575 22.98 -52.57 10.86
CA ASP A 575 21.57 -52.25 10.66
C ASP A 575 21.25 -50.82 11.12
N PHE A 576 20.28 -50.16 10.51
CA PHE A 576 19.70 -48.94 11.09
C PHE A 576 18.23 -48.80 10.74
N SER A 577 17.49 -48.13 11.62
CA SER A 577 16.07 -47.83 11.41
C SER A 577 15.92 -46.38 10.99
N TYR A 578 15.37 -46.16 9.79
CA TYR A 578 15.03 -44.82 9.33
C TYR A 578 14.04 -44.12 10.28
N ARG A 579 13.15 -44.86 10.96
CA ARG A 579 12.24 -44.30 11.98
C ARG A 579 13.01 -43.66 13.13
N LYS A 580 14.07 -44.33 13.61
CA LYS A 580 14.95 -43.76 14.66
C LYS A 580 15.67 -42.52 14.18
N CYS A 581 16.06 -42.47 12.90
CA CYS A 581 16.60 -41.27 12.28
C CYS A 581 15.58 -40.11 12.26
N VAL A 582 14.32 -40.38 11.86
CA VAL A 582 13.23 -39.38 11.83
C VAL A 582 12.93 -38.83 13.22
N HIS A 583 12.81 -39.70 14.22
CA HIS A 583 12.58 -39.27 15.61
C HIS A 583 13.77 -38.48 16.17
N GLY A 584 15.01 -38.92 15.88
CA GLY A 584 16.21 -38.18 16.27
C GLY A 584 16.23 -36.77 15.67
N ALA A 585 15.86 -36.63 14.40
CA ALA A 585 15.73 -35.32 13.77
C ALA A 585 14.65 -34.45 14.45
N LEU A 586 13.47 -34.99 14.75
CA LEU A 586 12.41 -34.25 15.45
C LEU A 586 12.81 -33.75 16.83
N GLU A 587 13.53 -34.58 17.59
CA GLU A 587 14.03 -34.18 18.92
C GLU A 587 15.02 -33.02 18.83
N ILE A 588 15.80 -32.94 17.75
CA ILE A 588 16.75 -31.86 17.51
C ILE A 588 16.05 -30.56 17.08
N ILE A 589 15.06 -30.63 16.17
CA ILE A 589 14.47 -29.42 15.57
C ILE A 589 13.25 -28.90 16.35
N ALA A 590 12.38 -29.77 16.86
CA ALA A 590 11.13 -29.35 17.50
C ALA A 590 10.87 -30.11 18.81
N PRO A 591 11.74 -29.97 19.83
CA PRO A 591 11.70 -30.78 21.05
C PRO A 591 10.36 -30.68 21.81
N GLN A 592 9.69 -29.53 21.73
CA GLN A 592 8.39 -29.31 22.39
C GLN A 592 7.21 -30.00 21.69
N LYS A 593 7.28 -30.19 20.36
CA LYS A 593 6.24 -30.88 19.56
C LYS A 593 6.59 -32.35 19.29
N ALA A 594 7.82 -32.78 19.58
CA ALA A 594 8.32 -34.13 19.31
C ALA A 594 7.54 -35.25 20.00
N ARG A 595 6.79 -34.96 21.08
CA ARG A 595 5.89 -35.94 21.73
C ARG A 595 4.56 -36.09 21.01
N SER A 596 3.95 -35.01 20.53
CA SER A 596 2.66 -35.06 19.82
C SER A 596 2.82 -35.54 18.37
N LEU A 597 3.92 -35.18 17.71
CA LEU A 597 4.23 -35.62 16.34
C LEU A 597 4.67 -37.09 16.28
N ARG A 598 5.16 -37.65 17.40
CA ARG A 598 5.56 -39.07 17.47
C ARG A 598 4.40 -40.01 17.18
N SER A 599 3.25 -39.78 17.81
CA SER A 599 2.03 -40.60 17.58
C SER A 599 1.47 -40.44 16.16
N VAL A 600 1.63 -39.26 15.55
CA VAL A 600 1.18 -39.02 14.16
C VAL A 600 2.08 -39.77 13.17
N LEU A 601 3.40 -39.77 13.39
CA LEU A 601 4.36 -40.46 12.53
C LEU A 601 4.25 -41.99 12.64
N ASP A 602 3.98 -42.48 13.83
CA ASP A 602 3.71 -43.90 14.05
C ASP A 602 2.39 -44.34 13.37
N GLY A 603 1.43 -43.41 13.21
CA GLY A 603 0.16 -43.65 12.50
C GLY A 603 0.20 -43.44 10.97
N LEU A 604 1.18 -42.71 10.43
CA LEU A 604 1.39 -42.53 8.98
C LEU A 604 2.07 -43.73 8.31
N VAL A 605 2.49 -44.74 9.09
CA VAL A 605 2.92 -46.04 8.60
C VAL A 605 1.73 -46.99 8.71
N LEU A 606 1.12 -47.37 7.58
CA LEU A 606 0.10 -48.41 7.59
C LEU A 606 0.69 -49.73 8.14
N PRO A 607 0.00 -50.44 9.05
CA PRO A 607 0.45 -51.73 9.55
C PRO A 607 0.55 -52.73 8.40
N TYR A 608 1.66 -53.47 8.38
CA TYR A 608 1.96 -54.51 7.41
C TYR A 608 1.21 -55.80 7.77
N ASP A 609 -0.11 -55.75 7.87
CA ASP A 609 -0.94 -56.92 8.18
C ASP A 609 -1.92 -57.16 7.02
N ASN A 610 -1.37 -57.58 5.88
CA ASN A 610 -1.92 -58.52 4.88
C ASN A 610 -1.24 -58.28 3.52
N PRO A 611 -0.78 -59.32 2.80
CA PRO A 611 -0.35 -59.16 1.41
C PRO A 611 -1.58 -58.83 0.55
N PRO A 612 -1.64 -57.68 -0.16
CA PRO A 612 -2.70 -57.46 -1.12
C PRO A 612 -2.47 -58.32 -2.35
N ASP A 613 -3.54 -58.95 -2.83
CA ASP A 613 -3.63 -59.48 -4.18
C ASP A 613 -3.21 -58.40 -5.19
N ASP A 614 -2.58 -58.85 -6.28
CA ASP A 614 -2.21 -58.03 -7.43
C ASP A 614 -3.29 -56.99 -7.77
N ASN A 615 -2.89 -55.73 -7.79
CA ASN A 615 -3.65 -54.52 -8.13
C ASN A 615 -4.31 -53.75 -6.97
N GLN A 616 -3.51 -53.11 -6.12
CA GLN A 616 -3.84 -51.78 -5.59
C GLN A 616 -2.61 -51.09 -4.99
N GLN A 617 -2.36 -49.88 -5.48
CA GLN A 617 -1.17 -49.08 -5.22
C GLN A 617 -1.59 -47.92 -4.32
N GLU A 618 -1.38 -48.01 -3.01
CA GLU A 618 -1.68 -46.91 -2.08
C GLU A 618 -0.57 -46.65 -1.03
N PHE A 619 -0.03 -45.44 -1.16
CA PHE A 619 0.50 -44.46 -0.18
C PHE A 619 1.52 -44.86 0.90
N CYS A 620 2.67 -44.15 0.87
CA CYS A 620 3.73 -44.12 1.88
C CYS A 620 4.06 -42.66 2.26
N HIS A 621 3.94 -42.30 3.54
CA HIS A 621 4.03 -40.91 4.03
C HIS A 621 5.26 -40.60 4.92
N VAL A 622 6.32 -41.40 4.90
CA VAL A 622 7.31 -41.36 6.03
C VAL A 622 8.69 -40.81 5.68
N VAL A 623 8.94 -40.44 4.43
CA VAL A 623 10.22 -39.79 4.03
C VAL A 623 10.12 -38.25 4.00
N SER A 624 8.90 -37.71 4.08
CA SER A 624 8.63 -36.26 4.02
C SER A 624 9.28 -35.46 5.17
N LEU A 625 9.38 -36.03 6.37
CA LEU A 625 10.11 -35.38 7.48
C LEU A 625 11.63 -35.38 7.29
N PHE A 626 12.16 -36.25 6.44
CA PHE A 626 13.59 -36.53 6.39
C PHE A 626 14.36 -35.42 5.64
N LEU A 627 13.87 -35.03 4.48
CA LEU A 627 14.46 -33.96 3.66
C LEU A 627 14.19 -32.57 4.22
N PHE A 628 13.12 -32.45 5.01
CA PHE A 628 12.67 -31.22 5.65
C PHE A 628 13.70 -30.64 6.66
N PHE A 629 14.49 -31.49 7.32
CA PHE A 629 15.44 -31.04 8.34
C PHE A 629 16.82 -30.66 7.82
N PHE A 630 17.18 -31.07 6.60
CA PHE A 630 18.52 -30.81 6.07
C PHE A 630 18.70 -29.37 5.57
N PHE A 631 17.65 -28.74 5.03
CA PHE A 631 17.67 -27.33 4.60
C PHE A 631 17.62 -26.31 5.76
N PHE A 632 17.64 -26.78 7.01
CA PHE A 632 17.66 -25.93 8.21
C PHE A 632 19.06 -25.72 8.79
N LEU A 633 20.06 -26.48 8.34
CA LEU A 633 21.42 -26.51 8.91
C LEU A 633 22.53 -26.12 7.91
N LEU A 634 22.16 -25.74 6.69
CA LEU A 634 22.99 -25.10 5.65
C LEU A 634 22.25 -23.88 5.14
#